data_AF-A0A168DAB5-F1
#
_entry.id   AF-A0A168DAB5-F1
#
_cell.length_a   1.000
_cell.length_b   1.000
_cell.length_c   1.000
_cell.angle_alpha   90.00
_cell.angle_beta   90.00
_cell.angle_gamma   90.00
#
_symmetry.space_group_name_H-M   'P 1'
#
loop_
_entity.id
_entity.type
_entity.pdbx_description
1 polymer ?
#
loop_
_entity_poly.entity_id
_entity_poly.type
_entity_poly.pdbx_seq_one_letter_code
_entity_poly.pdbx_strand_id
1 'polypeptide(L)'
;MSSLPTTFDGPVHIAVIGGTGLAQLDGFQPIAEVNPVTPWGAPASPIRIASHNGANVAFLARHGIHHQFAPHEVPNQANIAALRHLGVRCVIAFSAVGSLQEEIKPMDFVVPDQVIDRTKGIRSFTFFEGGVVGHVGFADPFDDKLAAVVKRCAKSMEGDGVVLHGKGTVVVMEGPQFSTRAESHLYRSWGGSVINMSTLPEAKLAREAELSYQVIAMATDYDCWHSFEDVNVELVMKYMHANGKNARRLVGAVLDELTQNEQSDLVQAKHWIGYAQGGLKFMTKPDGRDPAAMKKVEYLFPGVWES
;
A
#
# COMPACT_ATOMS: atom_id res chain seq x y z
N MET A 1 -18.58 3.27 25.24
CA MET A 1 -17.64 2.31 24.62
C MET A 1 -16.30 2.53 25.27
N SER A 2 -15.70 1.51 25.88
CA SER A 2 -14.35 1.66 26.46
C SER A 2 -13.36 1.98 25.33
N SER A 3 -12.44 2.91 25.57
CA SER A 3 -11.33 3.17 24.65
C SER A 3 -10.52 1.88 24.44
N LEU A 4 -10.14 1.60 23.20
CA LEU A 4 -9.24 0.48 22.90
C LEU A 4 -7.87 0.70 23.58
N PRO A 5 -7.17 -0.37 23.97
CA PRO A 5 -5.77 -0.29 24.42
C PRO A 5 -4.89 0.47 23.41
N THR A 6 -3.97 1.29 23.91
CA THR A 6 -3.03 2.07 23.10
C THR A 6 -1.67 1.39 22.90
N THR A 7 -1.54 0.17 23.42
CA THR A 7 -0.37 -0.71 23.28
C THR A 7 -0.84 -2.11 22.86
N PHE A 8 0.04 -2.85 22.18
CA PHE A 8 -0.25 -4.23 21.77
C PHE A 8 1.06 -5.01 21.56
N ASP A 9 1.23 -6.11 22.29
CA ASP A 9 2.46 -6.91 22.29
C ASP A 9 2.31 -8.25 21.55
N GLY A 10 1.14 -8.52 20.96
CA GLY A 10 0.89 -9.73 20.19
C GLY A 10 1.46 -9.66 18.76
N PRO A 11 1.64 -10.80 18.08
CA PRO A 11 2.13 -10.81 16.71
C PRO A 11 1.09 -10.18 15.75
N VAL A 12 1.54 -9.26 14.90
CA VAL A 12 0.75 -8.66 13.81
C VAL A 12 1.56 -8.73 12.53
N HIS A 13 1.19 -9.61 11.60
CA HIS A 13 1.97 -9.85 10.38
C HIS A 13 1.35 -9.27 9.11
N ILE A 14 0.05 -9.02 9.12
CA ILE A 14 -0.71 -8.53 7.96
C ILE A 14 -1.19 -7.12 8.26
N ALA A 15 -1.07 -6.22 7.27
CA ALA A 15 -1.69 -4.91 7.31
C ALA A 15 -2.54 -4.63 6.08
N VAL A 16 -3.58 -3.84 6.28
CA VAL A 16 -4.38 -3.21 5.23
C VAL A 16 -4.15 -1.71 5.26
N ILE A 17 -3.72 -1.14 4.12
CA ILE A 17 -3.62 0.32 3.95
C ILE A 17 -4.72 0.80 3.00
N GLY A 18 -5.59 1.69 3.46
CA GLY A 18 -6.67 2.20 2.61
C GLY A 18 -7.49 3.30 3.27
N GLY A 19 -8.75 3.46 2.82
CA GLY A 19 -9.70 4.38 3.45
C GLY A 19 -10.25 3.83 4.77
N THR A 20 -10.75 4.71 5.63
CA THR A 20 -11.30 4.35 6.96
C THR A 20 -12.46 3.34 6.88
N GLY A 21 -13.20 3.32 5.77
CA GLY A 21 -14.30 2.35 5.53
C GLY A 21 -13.86 0.89 5.37
N LEU A 22 -12.56 0.60 5.26
CA LEU A 22 -12.01 -0.77 5.20
C LEU A 22 -11.66 -1.34 6.58
N ALA A 23 -11.70 -0.53 7.64
CA ALA A 23 -11.43 -0.98 9.01
C ALA A 23 -12.68 -1.56 9.72
N GLN A 24 -13.83 -1.56 9.06
CA GLN A 24 -15.09 -2.12 9.55
C GLN A 24 -15.43 -3.35 8.70
N LEU A 25 -14.78 -4.47 9.01
CA LEU A 25 -15.01 -5.76 8.35
C LEU A 25 -15.76 -6.68 9.29
N ASP A 26 -16.77 -7.37 8.76
CA ASP A 26 -17.53 -8.36 9.51
C ASP A 26 -16.59 -9.48 9.99
N GLY A 27 -16.70 -9.84 11.27
CA GLY A 27 -15.83 -10.84 11.89
C GLY A 27 -14.47 -10.32 12.37
N PHE A 28 -14.10 -9.06 12.12
CA PHE A 28 -12.85 -8.46 12.62
C PHE A 28 -13.14 -7.63 13.86
N GLN A 29 -12.68 -8.09 15.02
CA GLN A 29 -12.93 -7.43 16.31
C GLN A 29 -11.76 -6.50 16.67
N PRO A 30 -11.95 -5.17 16.77
CA PRO A 30 -10.89 -4.27 17.21
C PRO A 30 -10.43 -4.61 18.63
N ILE A 31 -9.11 -4.78 18.81
CA ILE A 31 -8.50 -5.15 20.11
C ILE A 31 -7.48 -4.12 20.61
N ALA A 32 -6.95 -3.27 19.74
CA ALA A 32 -6.04 -2.18 20.11
C ALA A 32 -6.01 -1.08 19.04
N GLU A 33 -5.52 0.10 19.41
CA GLU A 33 -5.26 1.22 18.51
C GLU A 33 -3.94 1.89 18.90
N VAL A 34 -2.88 1.64 18.15
CA VAL A 34 -1.51 2.04 18.47
C VAL A 34 -1.06 3.20 17.57
N ASN A 35 -0.22 4.11 18.08
CA ASN A 35 0.28 5.24 17.29
C ASN A 35 1.78 5.45 17.52
N PRO A 36 2.64 4.52 17.05
CA PRO A 36 4.08 4.58 17.29
C PRO A 36 4.72 5.75 16.55
N VAL A 37 5.54 6.53 17.24
CA VAL A 37 6.39 7.55 16.61
C VAL A 37 7.62 6.87 16.01
N THR A 38 7.86 7.09 14.72
CA THR A 38 9.01 6.54 13.99
C THR A 38 10.11 7.60 13.87
N PRO A 39 11.32 7.21 13.44
CA PRO A 39 12.38 8.19 13.10
C PRO A 39 12.03 9.15 11.95
N TRP A 40 10.93 8.89 11.23
CA TRP A 40 10.38 9.74 10.16
C TRP A 40 9.08 10.47 10.57
N GLY A 41 8.75 10.48 11.87
CA GLY A 41 7.55 11.11 12.41
C GLY A 41 6.43 10.11 12.70
N ALA A 42 5.22 10.64 12.91
CA ALA A 42 4.03 9.84 13.18
C ALA A 42 3.38 9.33 11.88
N PRO A 43 2.75 8.15 11.90
CA PRO A 43 1.94 7.69 10.76
C PRO A 43 0.74 8.61 10.52
N ALA A 44 0.12 8.50 9.35
CA ALA A 44 -1.01 9.32 8.92
C ALA A 44 -2.25 9.18 9.84
N SER A 45 -2.40 8.01 10.48
CA SER A 45 -3.42 7.76 11.50
C SER A 45 -2.88 6.80 12.56
N PRO A 46 -3.53 6.74 13.73
CA PRO A 46 -3.41 5.56 14.60
C PRO A 46 -3.69 4.28 13.80
N ILE A 47 -2.94 3.23 14.10
CA ILE A 47 -3.02 1.91 13.49
C ILE A 47 -3.95 1.07 14.35
N ARG A 48 -5.10 0.70 13.78
CA ARG A 48 -6.07 -0.15 14.46
C ARG A 48 -5.68 -1.61 14.27
N ILE A 49 -5.66 -2.37 15.37
CA ILE A 49 -5.40 -3.81 15.33
C ILE A 49 -6.72 -4.52 15.62
N ALA A 50 -7.09 -5.44 14.73
CA ALA A 50 -8.26 -6.27 14.89
C ALA A 50 -7.89 -7.75 14.88
N SER A 51 -8.57 -8.54 15.71
CA SER A 51 -8.48 -9.99 15.72
C SER A 51 -9.48 -10.62 14.77
N HIS A 52 -9.04 -11.63 14.03
CA HIS A 52 -9.88 -12.46 13.18
C HIS A 52 -9.29 -13.86 13.05
N ASN A 53 -10.09 -14.91 13.32
CA ASN A 53 -9.66 -16.32 13.28
C ASN A 53 -8.33 -16.62 14.00
N GLY A 54 -8.07 -15.94 15.13
CA GLY A 54 -6.84 -16.11 15.90
C GLY A 54 -5.62 -15.37 15.35
N ALA A 55 -5.74 -14.69 14.21
CA ALA A 55 -4.73 -13.78 13.67
C ALA A 55 -5.05 -12.32 13.99
N ASN A 56 -4.02 -11.47 14.00
CA ASN A 56 -4.18 -10.03 14.19
C ASN A 56 -3.80 -9.28 12.91
N VAL A 57 -4.65 -8.34 12.52
CA VAL A 57 -4.48 -7.53 11.30
C VAL A 57 -4.44 -6.06 11.67
N ALA A 58 -3.43 -5.35 11.15
CA ALA A 58 -3.32 -3.90 11.28
C ALA A 58 -4.09 -3.18 10.17
N PHE A 59 -4.75 -2.07 10.50
CA PHE A 59 -5.44 -1.19 9.56
C PHE A 59 -4.89 0.23 9.70
N LEU A 60 -4.43 0.80 8.59
CA LEU A 60 -3.87 2.15 8.52
C LEU A 60 -4.65 2.98 7.50
N ALA A 61 -5.15 4.15 7.93
CA ALA A 61 -5.83 5.08 7.05
C ALA A 61 -4.82 5.98 6.34
N ARG A 62 -4.59 5.75 5.05
CA ARG A 62 -3.52 6.41 4.27
C ARG A 62 -3.57 7.94 4.35
N HIS A 63 -4.78 8.50 4.21
CA HIS A 63 -5.02 9.94 4.18
C HIS A 63 -5.39 10.51 5.57
N GLY A 64 -5.17 9.75 6.64
CA GLY A 64 -5.64 10.07 7.98
C GLY A 64 -7.13 9.79 8.19
N ILE A 65 -7.57 9.85 9.45
CA ILE A 65 -8.94 9.49 9.85
C ILE A 65 -10.02 10.42 9.28
N HIS A 66 -9.65 11.64 8.92
CA HIS A 66 -10.52 12.67 8.36
C HIS A 66 -10.21 12.96 6.89
N HIS A 67 -9.39 12.13 6.24
CA HIS A 67 -8.92 12.37 4.88
C HIS A 67 -8.15 13.70 4.73
N GLN A 68 -7.46 14.12 5.80
CA GLN A 68 -6.83 15.44 5.89
C GLN A 68 -5.48 15.56 5.18
N PHE A 69 -4.88 14.45 4.73
CA PHE A 69 -3.60 14.47 3.99
C PHE A 69 -3.85 14.33 2.48
N ALA A 70 -3.43 15.32 1.70
CA ALA A 70 -3.34 15.15 0.24
C ALA A 70 -2.28 14.09 -0.10
N PRO A 71 -2.33 13.46 -1.29
CA PRO A 71 -1.42 12.35 -1.61
C PRO A 71 0.09 12.66 -1.47
N HIS A 72 0.49 13.91 -1.75
CA HIS A 72 1.88 14.37 -1.61
C HIS A 72 2.29 14.70 -0.16
N GLU A 73 1.32 14.82 0.76
CA GLU A 73 1.55 15.11 2.18
C GLU A 73 1.53 13.85 3.05
N VAL A 74 1.12 12.70 2.48
CA VAL A 74 1.07 11.43 3.20
C VAL A 74 2.46 11.08 3.73
N PRO A 75 2.64 10.85 5.04
CA PRO A 75 3.93 10.50 5.64
C PRO A 75 4.29 9.03 5.36
N ASN A 76 4.55 8.70 4.10
CA ASN A 76 4.73 7.33 3.62
C ASN A 76 5.87 6.57 4.34
N GLN A 77 7.00 7.25 4.62
CA GLN A 77 8.10 6.66 5.40
C GLN A 77 7.62 6.26 6.80
N ALA A 78 6.91 7.14 7.51
CA ALA A 78 6.40 6.84 8.86
C ALA A 78 5.34 5.73 8.84
N ASN A 79 4.45 5.73 7.84
CA ASN A 79 3.45 4.68 7.65
C ASN A 79 4.10 3.30 7.53
N ILE A 80 5.02 3.13 6.60
CA ILE A 80 5.67 1.84 6.34
C ILE A 80 6.59 1.44 7.50
N ALA A 81 7.34 2.39 8.07
CA ALA A 81 8.21 2.12 9.21
C ALA A 81 7.42 1.67 10.45
N ALA A 82 6.29 2.32 10.74
CA ALA A 82 5.43 1.95 11.86
C ALA A 82 4.86 0.52 11.69
N LEU A 83 4.36 0.18 10.49
CA LEU A 83 3.89 -1.17 10.19
C LEU A 83 5.02 -2.20 10.35
N ARG A 84 6.21 -1.93 9.79
CA ARG A 84 7.37 -2.83 9.88
C ARG A 84 7.79 -3.07 11.33
N HIS A 85 7.76 -2.03 12.15
CA HIS A 85 8.09 -2.08 13.58
C HIS A 85 7.08 -2.89 14.40
N LEU A 86 5.78 -2.80 14.07
CA LEU A 86 4.73 -3.63 14.67
C LEU A 86 4.84 -5.13 14.32
N GLY A 87 5.75 -5.52 13.42
CA GLY A 87 5.94 -6.91 13.00
C GLY A 87 5.27 -7.27 11.69
N VAL A 88 4.64 -6.30 11.01
CA VAL A 88 4.01 -6.52 9.71
C VAL A 88 5.06 -6.93 8.69
N ARG A 89 4.70 -7.89 7.85
CA ARG A 89 5.50 -8.41 6.74
C ARG A 89 4.70 -8.52 5.44
N CYS A 90 3.37 -8.51 5.52
CA CYS A 90 2.47 -8.58 4.37
C CYS A 90 1.48 -7.41 4.37
N VAL A 91 1.43 -6.66 3.27
CA VAL A 91 0.59 -5.45 3.13
C VAL A 91 -0.32 -5.56 1.92
N ILE A 92 -1.62 -5.44 2.16
CA ILE A 92 -2.64 -5.23 1.12
C ILE A 92 -3.02 -3.75 1.13
N ALA A 93 -2.77 -3.06 0.02
CA ALA A 93 -3.16 -1.67 -0.14
C ALA A 93 -4.41 -1.56 -1.04
N PHE A 94 -5.29 -0.61 -0.76
CA PHE A 94 -6.38 -0.22 -1.65
C PHE A 94 -6.16 1.21 -2.15
N SER A 95 -6.44 1.45 -3.43
CA SER A 95 -6.42 2.80 -4.02
C SER A 95 -7.60 3.00 -4.96
N ALA A 96 -8.25 4.16 -4.87
CA ALA A 96 -9.06 4.67 -5.97
C ALA A 96 -8.15 5.01 -7.15
N VAL A 97 -8.61 4.75 -8.38
CA VAL A 97 -7.85 5.02 -9.60
C VAL A 97 -8.77 5.50 -10.72
N GLY A 98 -8.25 6.36 -11.60
CA GLY A 98 -8.85 6.60 -12.91
C GLY A 98 -8.43 5.53 -13.90
N SER A 99 -9.35 5.05 -14.71
CA SER A 99 -9.05 4.10 -15.78
C SER A 99 -8.45 4.80 -16.99
N LEU A 100 -7.37 4.23 -17.52
CA LEU A 100 -6.77 4.66 -18.77
C LEU A 100 -7.12 3.71 -19.92
N GLN A 101 -8.03 2.76 -19.75
CA GLN A 101 -8.38 1.76 -20.77
C GLN A 101 -9.89 1.54 -20.82
N GLU A 102 -10.46 1.33 -22.01
CA GLU A 102 -11.91 1.19 -22.20
C GLU A 102 -12.46 -0.04 -21.48
N GLU A 103 -11.69 -1.12 -21.44
CA GLU A 103 -12.06 -2.39 -20.84
C GLU A 103 -12.04 -2.39 -19.30
N ILE A 104 -11.36 -1.43 -18.67
CA ILE A 104 -11.33 -1.26 -17.21
C ILE A 104 -12.39 -0.23 -16.84
N LYS A 105 -13.58 -0.71 -16.51
CA LYS A 105 -14.75 0.14 -16.30
C LYS A 105 -14.78 0.69 -14.88
N PRO A 106 -15.43 1.84 -14.61
CA PRO A 106 -15.77 2.23 -13.25
C PRO A 106 -16.45 1.06 -12.52
N MET A 107 -16.03 0.83 -11.28
CA MET A 107 -16.33 -0.33 -10.42
C MET A 107 -15.54 -1.62 -10.65
N ASP A 108 -14.75 -1.70 -11.72
CA ASP A 108 -13.78 -2.79 -11.84
C ASP A 108 -12.62 -2.63 -10.86
N PHE A 109 -11.98 -3.76 -10.59
CA PHE A 109 -10.79 -3.87 -9.76
C PHE A 109 -9.61 -4.26 -10.64
N VAL A 110 -8.41 -3.80 -10.30
CA VAL A 110 -7.17 -4.19 -10.97
C VAL A 110 -6.17 -4.64 -9.92
N VAL A 111 -5.55 -5.79 -10.16
CA VAL A 111 -4.36 -6.26 -9.42
C VAL A 111 -3.16 -6.01 -10.32
N PRO A 112 -2.57 -4.80 -10.27
CA PRO A 112 -1.48 -4.43 -11.14
C PRO A 112 -0.22 -5.24 -10.83
N ASP A 113 0.59 -5.43 -11.86
CA ASP A 113 1.90 -6.07 -11.83
C ASP A 113 3.04 -5.08 -12.13
N GLN A 114 2.72 -3.87 -12.61
CA GLN A 114 3.71 -2.85 -12.97
C GLN A 114 3.31 -1.43 -12.54
N VAL A 115 4.30 -0.54 -12.49
CA VAL A 115 4.12 0.87 -12.09
C VAL A 115 5.03 1.80 -12.90
N ILE A 116 4.51 2.97 -13.27
CA ILE A 116 5.26 4.08 -13.85
C ILE A 116 5.23 5.25 -12.86
N ASP A 117 6.41 5.73 -12.45
CA ASP A 117 6.54 6.86 -11.54
C ASP A 117 6.54 8.19 -12.30
N ARG A 118 5.49 8.98 -12.09
CA ARG A 118 5.35 10.37 -12.56
C ARG A 118 5.19 11.35 -11.39
N THR A 119 5.60 10.94 -10.19
CA THR A 119 5.78 11.87 -9.08
C THR A 119 6.98 12.79 -9.35
N LYS A 120 7.05 13.93 -8.65
CA LYS A 120 7.97 15.04 -8.91
C LYS A 120 9.15 15.10 -7.94
N GLY A 121 9.34 14.07 -7.12
CA GLY A 121 10.43 14.01 -6.14
C GLY A 121 10.28 14.91 -4.91
N ILE A 122 9.10 15.50 -4.69
CA ILE A 122 8.79 16.27 -3.47
C ILE A 122 8.45 15.36 -2.27
N ARG A 123 8.17 14.09 -2.54
CA ARG A 123 7.84 13.07 -1.54
C ARG A 123 9.11 12.36 -1.11
N SER A 124 9.29 12.14 0.19
CA SER A 124 10.36 11.27 0.69
C SER A 124 10.13 9.84 0.20
N PHE A 125 11.01 9.33 -0.65
CA PHE A 125 10.78 8.11 -1.44
C PHE A 125 11.68 6.92 -1.08
N THR A 126 12.61 7.09 -0.14
CA THR A 126 13.56 6.06 0.30
C THR A 126 13.85 6.19 1.79
N PHE A 127 14.14 5.09 2.47
CA PHE A 127 14.70 5.05 3.81
C PHE A 127 16.23 5.18 3.83
N PHE A 128 16.88 5.06 2.66
CA PHE A 128 18.33 4.96 2.52
C PHE A 128 18.90 6.27 1.99
N GLU A 129 19.02 7.24 2.90
CA GLU A 129 19.51 8.58 2.63
C GLU A 129 20.41 9.10 3.76
N GLY A 130 20.97 10.30 3.59
CA GLY A 130 21.67 11.01 4.67
C GLY A 130 23.00 10.39 5.11
N GLY A 131 23.68 9.64 4.23
CA GLY A 131 24.93 8.95 4.55
C GLY A 131 24.79 7.44 4.67
N VAL A 132 23.61 6.88 4.37
CA VAL A 132 23.43 5.45 4.08
C VAL A 132 22.83 5.30 2.70
N VAL A 133 23.43 4.46 1.86
CA VAL A 133 22.96 4.19 0.49
C VAL A 133 22.50 2.73 0.42
N GLY A 134 21.37 2.50 -0.23
CA GLY A 134 20.87 1.17 -0.55
C GLY A 134 20.18 1.20 -1.91
N HIS A 135 20.47 0.20 -2.75
CA HIS A 135 19.80 0.04 -4.05
C HIS A 135 19.06 -1.29 -4.05
N VAL A 136 17.74 -1.21 -3.99
CA VAL A 136 16.88 -2.39 -3.94
C VAL A 136 16.26 -2.62 -5.31
N GLY A 137 16.31 -3.86 -5.81
CA GLY A 137 15.72 -4.19 -7.10
C GLY A 137 14.20 -3.99 -7.06
N PHE A 138 13.68 -3.24 -8.05
CA PHE A 138 12.28 -2.83 -8.15
C PHE A 138 11.69 -3.09 -9.56
N ALA A 139 12.26 -4.07 -10.28
CA ALA A 139 11.79 -4.44 -11.62
C ALA A 139 10.33 -4.93 -11.59
N ASP A 140 10.00 -5.76 -10.59
CA ASP A 140 8.65 -6.21 -10.29
C ASP A 140 8.22 -5.61 -8.95
N PRO A 141 7.42 -4.52 -8.95
CA PRO A 141 7.15 -3.69 -7.77
C PRO A 141 6.23 -4.36 -6.75
N PHE A 142 5.41 -5.32 -7.18
CA PHE A 142 4.43 -6.01 -6.35
C PHE A 142 4.80 -7.49 -6.17
N ASP A 143 4.30 -8.10 -5.10
CA ASP A 143 4.57 -9.49 -4.77
C ASP A 143 3.63 -10.43 -5.53
N ASP A 144 4.18 -11.27 -6.41
CA ASP A 144 3.42 -12.15 -7.30
C ASP A 144 2.61 -13.23 -6.56
N LYS A 145 3.15 -13.75 -5.45
CA LYS A 145 2.45 -14.71 -4.59
C LYS A 145 1.27 -14.04 -3.90
N LEU A 146 1.45 -12.82 -3.42
CA LEU A 146 0.36 -12.04 -2.82
C LEU A 146 -0.70 -11.65 -3.87
N ALA A 147 -0.28 -11.26 -5.07
CA ALA A 147 -1.17 -11.01 -6.20
C ALA A 147 -2.01 -12.25 -6.53
N ALA A 148 -1.42 -13.44 -6.50
CA ALA A 148 -2.11 -14.70 -6.76
C ALA A 148 -3.19 -15.00 -5.72
N VAL A 149 -2.94 -14.71 -4.43
CA VAL A 149 -3.94 -14.80 -3.36
C VAL A 149 -5.13 -13.89 -3.67
N VAL A 150 -4.88 -12.61 -3.97
CA VAL A 150 -5.94 -11.65 -4.29
C VAL A 150 -6.79 -12.13 -5.47
N LYS A 151 -6.16 -12.63 -6.54
CA LYS A 151 -6.85 -13.13 -7.72
C LYS A 151 -7.76 -14.33 -7.42
N ARG A 152 -7.34 -15.25 -6.54
CA ARG A 152 -8.19 -16.40 -6.12
C ARG A 152 -9.43 -15.95 -5.35
N CYS A 153 -9.32 -14.83 -4.62
CA CYS A 153 -10.42 -14.27 -3.84
C CYS A 153 -11.37 -13.41 -4.66
N ALA A 154 -11.11 -13.15 -5.96
CA ALA A 154 -11.97 -12.33 -6.82
C ALA A 154 -13.44 -12.79 -6.85
N LYS A 155 -13.69 -14.10 -6.70
CA LYS A 155 -15.03 -14.69 -6.65
C LYS A 155 -15.88 -14.25 -5.45
N SER A 156 -15.31 -13.57 -4.45
CA SER A 156 -16.07 -13.03 -3.31
C SER A 156 -16.75 -11.70 -3.64
N MET A 157 -16.39 -11.05 -4.74
CA MET A 157 -17.07 -9.86 -5.23
C MET A 157 -18.40 -10.24 -5.86
N GLU A 158 -19.39 -9.34 -5.77
CA GLU A 158 -20.71 -9.54 -6.39
C GLU A 158 -21.13 -8.29 -7.20
N GLY A 159 -22.11 -8.48 -8.06
CA GLY A 159 -22.66 -7.42 -8.91
C GLY A 159 -22.45 -7.75 -10.38
N ASP A 160 -23.47 -7.49 -11.19
CA ASP A 160 -23.43 -7.80 -12.62
C ASP A 160 -22.31 -6.99 -13.31
N GLY A 161 -21.39 -7.71 -13.94
CA GLY A 161 -20.34 -7.12 -14.77
C GLY A 161 -19.14 -6.54 -14.03
N VAL A 162 -19.00 -6.72 -12.71
CA VAL A 162 -17.79 -6.32 -11.97
C VAL A 162 -16.65 -7.30 -12.28
N VAL A 163 -15.52 -6.79 -12.76
CA VAL A 163 -14.35 -7.60 -13.15
C VAL A 163 -13.14 -7.27 -12.26
N LEU A 164 -12.38 -8.31 -11.89
CA LEU A 164 -11.01 -8.15 -11.39
C LEU A 164 -10.01 -8.42 -12.50
N HIS A 165 -9.39 -7.37 -13.00
CA HIS A 165 -8.32 -7.43 -14.00
C HIS A 165 -7.04 -7.90 -13.31
N GLY A 166 -6.50 -9.04 -13.73
CA GLY A 166 -5.37 -9.70 -13.06
C GLY A 166 -3.98 -9.12 -13.36
N LYS A 167 -3.88 -8.06 -14.17
CA LYS A 167 -2.65 -7.38 -14.56
C LYS A 167 -2.94 -5.92 -14.89
N GLY A 168 -1.90 -5.10 -14.90
CA GLY A 168 -2.01 -3.71 -15.30
C GLY A 168 -0.83 -2.86 -14.82
N THR A 169 -0.62 -1.75 -15.53
CA THR A 169 0.40 -0.76 -15.17
C THR A 169 -0.26 0.45 -14.52
N VAL A 170 0.12 0.77 -13.29
CA VAL A 170 -0.34 1.97 -12.59
C VAL A 170 0.58 3.14 -12.94
N VAL A 171 0.04 4.22 -13.51
CA VAL A 171 0.76 5.50 -13.60
C VAL A 171 0.52 6.27 -12.30
N VAL A 172 1.58 6.64 -11.59
CA VAL A 172 1.46 7.40 -10.33
C VAL A 172 1.84 8.84 -10.57
N MET A 173 0.87 9.74 -10.55
CA MET A 173 1.10 11.19 -10.70
C MET A 173 1.19 11.91 -9.35
N GLU A 174 1.71 13.14 -9.37
CA GLU A 174 1.89 13.93 -8.15
C GLU A 174 0.56 14.42 -7.53
N GLY A 175 -0.38 14.87 -8.36
CA GLY A 175 -1.55 15.61 -7.89
C GLY A 175 -1.20 17.00 -7.30
N PRO A 176 -2.11 17.63 -6.55
CA PRO A 176 -3.46 17.15 -6.21
C PRO A 176 -4.48 17.32 -7.35
N GLN A 177 -4.16 18.09 -8.39
CA GLN A 177 -5.02 18.20 -9.57
C GLN A 177 -5.06 16.87 -10.34
N PHE A 178 -6.21 16.57 -10.94
CA PHE A 178 -6.32 15.51 -11.93
C PHE A 178 -5.54 15.87 -13.21
N SER A 179 -5.34 14.87 -14.06
CA SER A 179 -4.65 15.03 -15.34
C SER A 179 -5.34 16.06 -16.25
N THR A 180 -4.56 16.72 -17.08
CA THR A 180 -5.07 17.29 -18.33
C THR A 180 -5.32 16.18 -19.35
N ARG A 181 -6.15 16.46 -20.37
CA ARG A 181 -6.39 15.47 -21.46
C ARG A 181 -5.12 15.06 -22.18
N ALA A 182 -4.20 16.00 -22.40
CA ALA A 182 -2.92 15.72 -23.01
C ALA A 182 -2.09 14.73 -22.18
N GLU A 183 -2.08 14.89 -20.86
CA GLU A 183 -1.44 13.95 -19.95
C GLU A 183 -2.12 12.58 -19.98
N SER A 184 -3.46 12.51 -19.91
CA SER A 184 -4.18 11.23 -19.99
C SER A 184 -3.89 10.48 -21.29
N HIS A 185 -3.91 11.18 -22.44
CA HIS A 185 -3.55 10.57 -23.73
C HIS A 185 -2.08 10.14 -23.80
N LEU A 186 -1.16 10.91 -23.20
CA LEU A 186 0.24 10.52 -23.08
C LEU A 186 0.38 9.22 -22.27
N TYR A 187 -0.24 9.13 -21.09
CA TYR A 187 -0.17 7.96 -20.23
C TYR A 187 -0.79 6.71 -20.90
N ARG A 188 -1.87 6.89 -21.65
CA ARG A 188 -2.43 5.85 -22.51
C ARG A 188 -1.45 5.37 -23.58
N SER A 189 -0.76 6.29 -24.24
CA SER A 189 0.23 5.95 -25.27
C SER A 189 1.43 5.15 -24.74
N TRP A 190 1.69 5.25 -23.43
CA TRP A 190 2.70 4.44 -22.73
C TRP A 190 2.21 3.05 -22.33
N GLY A 191 0.93 2.74 -22.55
CA GLY A 191 0.31 1.49 -22.10
C GLY A 191 -0.09 1.51 -20.62
N GLY A 192 -0.25 2.68 -20.00
CA GLY A 192 -0.79 2.80 -18.65
C GLY A 192 -2.21 2.21 -18.60
N SER A 193 -2.49 1.37 -17.61
CA SER A 193 -3.81 0.73 -17.44
C SER A 193 -4.72 1.59 -16.57
N VAL A 194 -4.17 2.12 -15.48
CA VAL A 194 -4.87 2.97 -14.51
C VAL A 194 -3.93 4.06 -14.00
N ILE A 195 -4.48 5.14 -13.45
CA ILE A 195 -3.73 6.26 -12.89
C ILE A 195 -4.16 6.55 -11.46
N ASN A 196 -3.20 6.82 -10.58
CA ASN A 196 -3.48 7.26 -9.21
C ASN A 196 -2.39 8.20 -8.68
N MET A 197 -2.49 8.51 -7.38
CA MET A 197 -1.57 9.44 -6.72
C MET A 197 -0.88 8.85 -5.49
N SER A 198 -1.06 7.56 -5.17
CA SER A 198 -0.73 7.02 -3.83
C SER A 198 0.09 5.74 -3.83
N THR A 199 0.15 4.98 -4.93
CA THR A 199 0.92 3.72 -4.97
C THR A 199 2.42 3.95 -4.79
N LEU A 200 2.94 5.11 -5.21
CA LEU A 200 4.31 5.52 -4.96
C LEU A 200 4.35 6.79 -4.09
N PRO A 201 5.30 6.88 -3.14
CA PRO A 201 6.41 5.95 -2.89
C PRO A 201 6.08 4.74 -2.00
N GLU A 202 4.82 4.51 -1.63
CA GLU A 202 4.41 3.43 -0.71
C GLU A 202 5.00 2.05 -1.09
N ALA A 203 4.90 1.63 -2.36
CA ALA A 203 5.45 0.36 -2.81
C ALA A 203 6.99 0.29 -2.78
N LYS A 204 7.69 1.40 -3.08
CA LYS A 204 9.16 1.48 -2.99
C LYS A 204 9.62 1.29 -1.55
N LEU A 205 8.99 2.00 -0.63
CA LEU A 205 9.29 1.93 0.80
C LEU A 205 8.95 0.55 1.37
N ALA A 206 7.84 -0.05 0.95
CA ALA A 206 7.50 -1.42 1.34
C ALA A 206 8.58 -2.43 0.90
N ARG A 207 9.10 -2.28 -0.33
CA ARG A 207 10.20 -3.11 -0.83
C ARG A 207 11.49 -2.89 -0.04
N GLU A 208 11.86 -1.64 0.27
CA GLU A 208 13.02 -1.33 1.10
C GLU A 208 12.90 -1.85 2.53
N ALA A 209 11.67 -1.96 3.06
CA ALA A 209 11.39 -2.53 4.38
C ALA A 209 11.23 -4.06 4.38
N GLU A 210 11.49 -4.73 3.26
CA GLU A 210 11.35 -6.19 3.08
C GLU A 210 9.92 -6.68 3.37
N LEU A 211 8.92 -5.94 2.90
CA LEU A 211 7.50 -6.29 3.00
C LEU A 211 6.99 -6.87 1.69
N SER A 212 6.21 -7.96 1.76
CA SER A 212 5.33 -8.36 0.67
C SER A 212 4.25 -7.30 0.52
N TYR A 213 4.09 -6.73 -0.67
CA TYR A 213 3.16 -5.62 -0.92
C TYR A 213 2.38 -5.83 -2.22
N GLN A 214 1.06 -5.67 -2.15
CA GLN A 214 0.19 -5.64 -3.32
C GLN A 214 -0.84 -4.52 -3.15
N VAL A 215 -0.95 -3.66 -4.16
CA VAL A 215 -2.06 -2.71 -4.27
C VAL A 215 -3.21 -3.34 -5.05
N ILE A 216 -4.44 -3.06 -4.61
CA ILE A 216 -5.68 -3.37 -5.30
C ILE A 216 -6.26 -2.03 -5.73
N ALA A 217 -6.26 -1.80 -7.05
CA ALA A 217 -6.75 -0.57 -7.65
C ALA A 217 -8.26 -0.70 -7.94
N MET A 218 -9.03 0.31 -7.56
CA MET A 218 -10.48 0.34 -7.73
C MET A 218 -10.84 1.46 -8.69
N ALA A 219 -11.26 1.11 -9.90
CA ALA A 219 -11.59 2.08 -10.93
C ALA A 219 -12.84 2.88 -10.51
N THR A 220 -12.72 4.20 -10.50
CA THR A 220 -13.82 5.12 -10.15
C THR A 220 -14.33 5.91 -11.34
N ASP A 221 -13.54 6.03 -12.41
CA ASP A 221 -13.79 6.90 -13.55
C ASP A 221 -12.85 6.49 -14.69
N TYR A 222 -12.94 7.17 -15.84
CA TYR A 222 -12.03 7.01 -16.98
C TYR A 222 -11.01 8.17 -17.07
N ASP A 223 -10.54 8.68 -15.92
CA ASP A 223 -9.73 9.88 -15.84
C ASP A 223 -10.40 11.03 -16.62
N CYS A 224 -9.71 11.67 -17.55
CA CYS A 224 -10.28 12.76 -18.36
C CYS A 224 -10.16 12.53 -19.88
N TRP A 225 -9.86 11.30 -20.33
CA TRP A 225 -9.72 10.98 -21.76
C TRP A 225 -11.05 10.59 -22.43
N HIS A 226 -12.04 10.19 -21.64
CA HIS A 226 -13.31 9.67 -22.14
C HIS A 226 -14.37 10.79 -22.18
N SER A 227 -15.17 10.84 -23.26
CA SER A 227 -16.06 11.96 -23.55
C SER A 227 -17.37 12.00 -22.76
N PHE A 228 -17.68 10.93 -22.02
CA PHE A 228 -18.98 10.80 -21.37
C PHE A 228 -19.06 11.47 -19.99
N GLU A 229 -17.95 11.62 -19.25
CA GLU A 229 -17.90 12.32 -17.95
C GLU A 229 -16.43 12.57 -17.55
N ASP A 230 -16.07 13.80 -17.18
CA ASP A 230 -14.75 14.13 -16.65
C ASP A 230 -14.63 13.73 -15.17
N VAL A 231 -13.48 13.19 -14.76
CA VAL A 231 -13.20 12.91 -13.35
C VAL A 231 -13.35 14.16 -12.49
N ASN A 232 -14.11 14.01 -11.41
CA ASN A 232 -14.25 15.00 -10.35
C ASN A 232 -14.46 14.30 -9.00
N VAL A 233 -14.38 15.05 -7.90
CA VAL A 233 -14.47 14.48 -6.54
C VAL A 233 -15.81 13.78 -6.28
N GLU A 234 -16.93 14.31 -6.79
CA GLU A 234 -18.25 13.72 -6.58
C GLU A 234 -18.37 12.35 -7.24
N LEU A 235 -17.88 12.21 -8.48
CA LEU A 235 -17.87 10.96 -9.23
C LEU A 235 -17.03 9.90 -8.51
N VAL A 236 -15.84 10.28 -8.06
CA VAL A 236 -14.95 9.40 -7.27
C VAL A 236 -15.67 8.92 -6.01
N MET A 237 -16.31 9.83 -5.26
CA MET A 237 -17.00 9.48 -4.02
C MET A 237 -18.21 8.56 -4.25
N LYS A 238 -18.99 8.80 -5.32
CA LYS A 238 -20.13 7.96 -5.71
C LYS A 238 -19.70 6.51 -5.94
N TYR A 239 -18.69 6.29 -6.79
CA TYR A 239 -18.23 4.94 -7.08
C TYR A 239 -17.42 4.34 -5.95
N MET A 240 -16.72 5.13 -5.13
CA MET A 240 -16.07 4.63 -3.92
C MET A 240 -17.05 4.04 -2.92
N HIS A 241 -18.27 4.57 -2.81
CA HIS A 241 -19.30 3.97 -1.97
C HIS A 241 -19.72 2.58 -2.48
N ALA A 242 -19.98 2.47 -3.79
CA ALA A 242 -20.32 1.20 -4.45
C ALA A 242 -19.16 0.18 -4.37
N ASN A 243 -17.95 0.62 -4.72
CA ASN A 243 -16.71 -0.16 -4.62
C ASN A 243 -16.43 -0.56 -3.19
N GLY A 244 -16.78 0.26 -2.21
CA GLY A 244 -16.55 -0.02 -0.79
C GLY A 244 -17.16 -1.36 -0.33
N LYS A 245 -18.30 -1.77 -0.89
CA LYS A 245 -18.90 -3.08 -0.55
C LYS A 245 -18.06 -4.25 -1.09
N ASN A 246 -17.69 -4.20 -2.36
CA ASN A 246 -16.84 -5.25 -2.96
C ASN A 246 -15.40 -5.21 -2.43
N ALA A 247 -14.88 -4.04 -2.10
CA ALA A 247 -13.57 -3.89 -1.47
C ALA A 247 -13.54 -4.57 -0.09
N ARG A 248 -14.59 -4.40 0.74
CA ARG A 248 -14.73 -5.10 2.02
C ARG A 248 -14.85 -6.61 1.86
N ARG A 249 -15.61 -7.09 0.87
CA ARG A 249 -15.75 -8.53 0.56
C ARG A 249 -14.44 -9.14 0.09
N LEU A 250 -13.75 -8.46 -0.82
CA LEU A 250 -12.48 -8.91 -1.36
C LEU A 250 -11.42 -8.94 -0.27
N VAL A 251 -11.25 -7.86 0.50
CA VAL A 251 -10.26 -7.83 1.58
C VAL A 251 -10.59 -8.84 2.67
N GLY A 252 -11.86 -9.02 3.04
CA GLY A 252 -12.27 -10.07 3.99
C GLY A 252 -11.84 -11.46 3.50
N ALA A 253 -12.18 -11.82 2.27
CA ALA A 253 -11.77 -13.10 1.68
C ALA A 253 -10.25 -13.25 1.52
N VAL A 254 -9.52 -12.17 1.23
CA VAL A 254 -8.06 -12.18 1.16
C VAL A 254 -7.45 -12.39 2.54
N LEU A 255 -7.97 -11.73 3.57
CA LEU A 255 -7.51 -11.91 4.94
C LEU A 255 -7.84 -13.33 5.44
N ASP A 256 -9.02 -13.86 5.15
CA ASP A 256 -9.38 -15.26 5.47
C ASP A 256 -8.37 -16.24 4.86
N GLU A 257 -8.02 -16.07 3.59
CA GLU A 257 -7.01 -16.89 2.92
C GLU A 257 -5.61 -16.71 3.54
N LEU A 258 -5.16 -15.47 3.77
CA LEU A 258 -3.84 -15.18 4.32
C LEU A 258 -3.68 -15.66 5.77
N THR A 259 -4.76 -15.76 6.55
CA THR A 259 -4.70 -16.26 7.93
C THR A 259 -4.58 -17.78 8.03
N GLN A 260 -4.69 -18.51 6.92
CA GLN A 260 -4.45 -19.95 6.89
C GLN A 260 -2.96 -20.28 7.07
N ASN A 261 -2.68 -21.36 7.81
CA ASN A 261 -1.31 -21.79 8.14
C ASN A 261 -0.42 -22.01 6.90
N GLU A 262 -1.00 -22.46 5.78
CA GLU A 262 -0.29 -22.68 4.52
C GLU A 262 0.30 -21.38 3.92
N GLN A 263 -0.25 -20.21 4.27
CA GLN A 263 0.25 -18.91 3.82
C GLN A 263 1.32 -18.32 4.74
N SER A 264 1.73 -19.01 5.81
CA SER A 264 2.65 -18.49 6.83
C SER A 264 3.95 -17.94 6.25
N ASP A 265 4.55 -18.63 5.27
CA ASP A 265 5.78 -18.18 4.61
C ASP A 265 5.61 -16.88 3.81
N LEU A 266 4.46 -16.73 3.13
CA LEU A 266 4.10 -15.52 2.39
C LEU A 266 3.79 -14.36 3.35
N VAL A 267 2.99 -14.63 4.38
CA VAL A 267 2.58 -13.64 5.39
C VAL A 267 3.79 -13.09 6.15
N GLN A 268 4.79 -13.93 6.43
CA GLN A 268 6.05 -13.51 7.03
C GLN A 268 7.08 -12.96 6.02
N ALA A 269 6.74 -12.89 4.74
CA ALA A 269 7.61 -12.42 3.66
C ALA A 269 8.98 -13.11 3.64
N LYS A 270 9.03 -14.43 3.88
CA LYS A 270 10.31 -15.14 4.04
C LYS A 270 11.24 -15.02 2.84
N HIS A 271 10.70 -14.88 1.63
CA HIS A 271 11.48 -14.68 0.40
C HIS A 271 12.06 -13.27 0.24
N TRP A 272 11.66 -12.30 1.07
CA TRP A 272 12.23 -10.95 1.09
C TRP A 272 13.28 -10.74 2.20
N ILE A 273 13.46 -11.69 3.12
CA ILE A 273 14.38 -11.57 4.24
C ILE A 273 15.81 -11.32 3.73
N GLY A 274 16.41 -10.22 4.16
CA GLY A 274 17.78 -9.83 3.81
C GLY A 274 17.94 -9.20 2.42
N TYR A 275 16.86 -9.07 1.63
CA TYR A 275 16.89 -8.52 0.28
C TYR A 275 17.42 -7.08 0.21
N ALA A 276 17.07 -6.23 1.18
CA ALA A 276 17.55 -4.85 1.25
C ALA A 276 18.87 -4.74 2.06
N GLN A 277 19.04 -5.61 3.05
CA GLN A 277 20.17 -5.57 3.99
C GLN A 277 21.54 -5.76 3.31
N GLY A 278 21.61 -6.59 2.28
CA GLY A 278 22.84 -6.75 1.48
C GLY A 278 23.32 -5.42 0.89
N GLY A 279 22.42 -4.66 0.26
CA GLY A 279 22.75 -3.34 -0.30
C GLY A 279 23.23 -2.36 0.77
N LEU A 280 22.57 -2.34 1.93
CA LEU A 280 22.92 -1.47 3.05
C LEU A 280 24.34 -1.72 3.58
N LYS A 281 24.72 -3.00 3.70
CA LYS A 281 26.03 -3.38 4.23
C LYS A 281 27.20 -3.03 3.32
N PHE A 282 26.99 -2.95 2.00
CA PHE A 282 28.11 -2.84 1.04
C PHE A 282 28.19 -1.53 0.26
N MET A 283 27.09 -0.79 0.09
CA MET A 283 27.11 0.44 -0.73
C MET A 283 27.85 1.60 -0.06
N THR A 284 27.48 1.95 1.17
CA THR A 284 28.24 2.94 1.95
C THR A 284 29.29 2.23 2.80
N LYS A 285 30.57 2.53 2.54
CA LYS A 285 31.70 2.06 3.35
C LYS A 285 31.57 2.52 4.80
N PRO A 286 32.04 1.73 5.80
CA PRO A 286 31.92 2.07 7.22
C PRO A 286 32.32 3.50 7.57
N ASP A 287 33.47 3.98 7.08
CA ASP A 287 34.00 5.33 7.38
C ASP A 287 33.12 6.48 6.84
N GLY A 288 32.24 6.19 5.87
CA GLY A 288 31.33 7.16 5.25
C GLY A 288 29.90 7.10 5.76
N ARG A 289 29.60 6.21 6.72
CA ARG A 289 28.24 6.06 7.25
C ARG A 289 27.96 7.15 8.26
N ASP A 290 26.86 7.87 8.05
CA ASP A 290 26.36 8.82 9.04
C ASP A 290 25.68 8.08 10.21
N PRO A 291 26.08 8.33 11.47
CA PRO A 291 25.50 7.64 12.63
C PRO A 291 24.00 7.87 12.81
N ALA A 292 23.46 9.04 12.45
CA ALA A 292 22.04 9.32 12.57
C ALA A 292 21.23 8.55 11.51
N ALA A 293 21.74 8.48 10.27
CA ALA A 293 21.15 7.65 9.22
C ALA A 293 21.19 6.16 9.57
N MET A 294 22.32 5.66 10.10
CA MET A 294 22.43 4.27 10.58
C MET A 294 21.36 3.93 11.61
N LYS A 295 21.17 4.80 12.61
CA LYS A 295 20.15 4.62 13.66
C LYS A 295 18.72 4.61 13.11
N LYS A 296 18.42 5.40 12.08
CA LYS A 296 17.12 5.34 11.40
C LYS A 296 16.90 3.98 10.73
N VAL A 297 17.90 3.45 10.05
CA VAL A 297 17.81 2.15 9.37
C VAL A 297 17.70 0.99 10.37
N GLU A 298 18.37 1.06 11.53
CA GLU A 298 18.23 0.07 12.61
C GLU A 298 16.79 -0.06 13.12
N TYR A 299 15.97 1.00 13.01
CA TYR A 299 14.55 0.94 13.36
C TYR A 299 13.78 -0.08 12.49
N LEU A 300 14.16 -0.21 11.22
CA LEU A 300 13.58 -1.20 10.28
C LEU A 300 14.23 -2.58 10.46
N PHE A 301 15.56 -2.58 10.67
CA PHE A 301 16.40 -3.77 10.73
C PHE A 301 17.30 -3.75 11.97
N PRO A 302 16.79 -4.18 13.14
CA PRO A 302 17.60 -4.26 14.35
C PRO A 302 18.84 -5.14 14.13
N GLY A 303 20.02 -4.64 14.52
CA GLY A 303 21.29 -5.35 14.37
C GLY A 303 21.86 -5.39 12.94
N VAL A 304 21.30 -4.65 11.97
CA VAL A 304 21.77 -4.71 10.57
C VAL A 304 23.23 -4.28 10.38
N TRP A 305 23.78 -3.49 11.29
CA TRP A 305 25.18 -3.06 11.24
C TRP A 305 26.13 -3.95 12.02
N GLU A 306 25.59 -4.91 12.78
CA GLU A 306 26.37 -5.93 13.47
C GLU A 306 26.91 -6.91 12.40
N SER A 307 28.22 -7.10 12.43
CA SER A 307 29.00 -7.92 11.51
C SER A 307 28.77 -9.41 11.74
#